data_AF-A0A1I4E4W9-F1
#
_entry.id   AF-A0A1I4E4W9-F1
#
_cell.length_a   1.000
_cell.length_b   1.000
_cell.length_c   1.000
_cell.angle_alpha   90.00
_cell.angle_beta   90.00
_cell.angle_gamma   90.00
#
_symmetry.space_group_name_H-M   'P 1'
#
loop_
_entity.id
_entity.type
_entity.pdbx_description
1 polymer ?
#
loop_
_entity_poly.entity_id
_entity_poly.type
_entity_poly.pdbx_seq_one_letter_code
_entity_poly.pdbx_strand_id
1 'polypeptide(L)'
;MNDSSSTPPTGDPAEEKAVRRLVPVWLEEAARHDAEAAGRARQEWEQGRLSPDAARELADWVTARVTDTGFNEDEGPSRQGPAHVSVADKTAVHRWLAARGHDV
;
A
#
# COMPACT_ATOMS: atom_id res chain seq x y z
N MET A 1 -16.17 27.55 -14.73
CA MET A 1 -16.96 26.31 -14.86
C MET A 1 -16.43 25.57 -16.07
N ASN A 2 -16.26 24.24 -15.92
CA ASN A 2 -15.71 23.25 -16.85
C ASN A 2 -14.16 23.18 -16.77
N ASP A 3 -13.54 22.32 -15.94
CA ASP A 3 -13.68 20.85 -15.78
C ASP A 3 -13.23 20.10 -17.05
N SER A 4 -11.91 19.98 -17.20
CA SER A 4 -11.23 19.13 -18.20
C SER A 4 -9.73 19.06 -17.85
N SER A 5 -9.41 18.53 -16.67
CA SER A 5 -8.11 17.90 -16.45
C SER A 5 -8.36 16.40 -16.38
N SER A 6 -8.65 15.81 -17.55
CA SER A 6 -8.56 14.37 -17.73
C SER A 6 -7.08 14.00 -17.62
N THR A 7 -6.64 13.73 -16.38
CA THR A 7 -5.34 13.13 -16.09
C THR A 7 -5.31 11.76 -16.77
N PRO A 8 -4.25 11.40 -17.52
CA PRO A 8 -4.15 10.07 -18.10
C PRO A 8 -4.19 9.00 -16.98
N PRO A 9 -4.80 7.83 -17.20
CA PRO A 9 -4.79 6.71 -16.27
C PRO A 9 -3.42 6.01 -16.31
N THR A 10 -2.39 6.73 -15.90
CA THR A 10 -1.07 6.16 -15.61
C THR A 10 -0.72 6.69 -14.24
N GLY A 11 -0.88 5.84 -13.22
CA GLY A 11 -0.62 6.20 -11.83
C GLY A 11 0.68 6.97 -11.71
N ASP A 12 0.66 8.02 -10.91
CA ASP A 12 1.78 8.95 -10.77
C ASP A 12 3.05 8.13 -10.43
N PRO A 13 4.22 8.41 -11.02
CA PRO A 13 5.43 7.63 -10.76
C PRO A 13 5.79 7.61 -9.27
N ALA A 14 5.37 8.63 -8.50
CA ALA A 14 5.48 8.64 -7.05
C ALA A 14 4.58 7.59 -6.38
N GLU A 15 3.35 7.40 -6.87
CA GLU A 15 2.41 6.41 -6.38
C GLU A 15 2.91 4.99 -6.64
N GLU A 16 3.35 4.72 -7.88
CA GLU A 16 3.91 3.41 -8.22
C GLU A 16 5.19 3.12 -7.40
N LYS A 17 6.04 4.13 -7.18
CA LYS A 17 7.25 3.97 -6.36
C LYS A 17 6.92 3.64 -4.91
N ALA A 18 5.89 4.27 -4.33
CA ALA A 18 5.43 3.96 -2.97
C ALA A 18 4.93 2.51 -2.89
N VAL A 19 4.05 2.10 -3.81
CA VAL A 19 3.50 0.73 -3.85
C VAL A 19 4.61 -0.31 -4.04
N ARG A 20 5.53 -0.11 -4.98
CA ARG A 20 6.67 -1.02 -5.22
C ARG A 20 7.57 -1.18 -4.00
N ARG A 21 7.69 -0.15 -3.16
CA ARG A 21 8.47 -0.21 -1.92
C ARG A 21 7.71 -0.94 -0.80
N LEU A 22 6.38 -0.76 -0.73
CA LEU A 22 5.56 -1.23 0.38
C LEU A 22 5.02 -2.64 0.20
N VAL A 23 4.67 -3.03 -1.02
CA VAL A 23 4.10 -4.36 -1.30
C VAL A 23 5.03 -5.49 -0.86
N PRO A 24 6.35 -5.48 -1.14
CA PRO A 24 7.25 -6.52 -0.65
C PRO A 24 7.26 -6.63 0.89
N VAL A 25 7.24 -5.48 1.58
CA VAL A 25 7.24 -5.43 3.05
C VAL A 25 5.93 -5.97 3.60
N TRP A 26 4.79 -5.54 3.03
CA TRP A 26 3.48 -6.08 3.38
C TRP A 26 3.42 -7.59 3.15
N LEU A 27 3.93 -8.11 2.03
CA LEU A 27 3.95 -9.54 1.73
C LEU A 27 4.82 -10.34 2.72
N GLU A 28 5.96 -9.80 3.15
CA GLU A 28 6.80 -10.44 4.17
C GLU A 28 6.08 -10.50 5.53
N GLU A 29 5.36 -9.46 5.92
CA GLU A 29 4.55 -9.44 7.15
C GLU A 29 3.33 -10.36 7.04
N ALA A 30 2.59 -10.28 5.93
CA ALA A 30 1.45 -11.14 5.65
C ALA A 30 1.86 -12.62 5.68
N ALA A 31 3.04 -12.97 5.15
CA ALA A 31 3.54 -14.34 5.16
C ALA A 31 3.81 -14.89 6.58
N ARG A 32 4.01 -14.02 7.59
CA ARG A 32 4.14 -14.46 9.00
C ARG A 32 2.80 -14.85 9.60
N HIS A 33 1.70 -14.31 9.09
CA HIS A 33 0.34 -14.61 9.53
C HIS A 33 -0.27 -15.73 8.70
N ASP A 34 -0.17 -15.62 7.38
CA ASP A 34 -0.68 -16.58 6.40
C ASP A 34 0.26 -16.63 5.18
N ALA A 35 1.13 -17.64 5.17
CA ALA A 35 2.09 -17.85 4.09
C ALA A 35 1.43 -18.21 2.75
N GLU A 36 0.26 -18.85 2.76
CA GLU A 36 -0.44 -19.22 1.54
C GLU A 36 -1.08 -18.01 0.87
N ALA A 37 -1.78 -17.18 1.66
CA ALA A 37 -2.38 -15.94 1.18
C ALA A 37 -1.30 -14.98 0.65
N ALA A 38 -0.21 -14.79 1.40
CA ALA A 38 0.92 -13.97 0.96
C ALA A 38 1.59 -14.52 -0.31
N GLY A 39 1.71 -15.84 -0.44
CA GLY A 39 2.25 -16.48 -1.64
C GLY A 39 1.39 -16.26 -2.89
N ARG A 40 0.06 -16.21 -2.74
CA ARG A 40 -0.86 -15.88 -3.84
C ARG A 40 -0.77 -14.41 -4.21
N ALA A 41 -0.86 -13.51 -3.24
CA ALA A 41 -0.75 -12.07 -3.45
C ALA A 41 0.59 -11.68 -4.11
N ARG A 42 1.68 -12.37 -3.72
CA ARG A 42 3.01 -12.20 -4.35
C ARG A 42 3.02 -12.60 -5.82
N GLN A 43 2.46 -13.77 -6.16
CA GLN A 43 2.39 -14.22 -7.55
C GLN A 43 1.53 -13.29 -8.41
N GLU A 44 0.44 -12.77 -7.86
CA GLU A 44 -0.38 -11.78 -8.53
C GLU A 44 0.41 -10.49 -8.79
N TRP A 45 1.11 -10.00 -7.76
CA TRP A 45 1.95 -8.81 -7.85
C TRP A 45 3.05 -8.95 -8.91
N GLU A 46 3.71 -10.10 -8.99
CA GLU A 46 4.71 -10.41 -10.01
C GLU A 46 4.11 -10.42 -11.43
N GLN A 47 2.82 -10.77 -11.56
CA GLN A 47 2.05 -10.67 -12.80
C GLN A 47 1.52 -9.25 -13.08
N GLY A 48 1.86 -8.28 -12.23
CA GLY A 48 1.45 -6.87 -12.35
C GLY A 48 0.01 -6.58 -11.91
N ARG A 49 -0.66 -7.55 -11.28
CA ARG A 49 -2.05 -7.47 -10.82
C ARG A 49 -2.15 -7.68 -9.31
N LEU A 50 -3.25 -7.25 -8.71
CA LEU A 50 -3.60 -7.62 -7.34
C LEU A 50 -5.08 -8.00 -7.35
N SER A 51 -5.42 -9.10 -6.70
CA SER A 51 -6.83 -9.41 -6.45
C SER A 51 -7.47 -8.35 -5.54
N PRO A 52 -8.79 -8.14 -5.62
CA PRO A 52 -9.49 -7.18 -4.77
C PRO A 52 -9.29 -7.45 -3.27
N ASP A 53 -9.17 -8.71 -2.86
CA ASP A 53 -8.85 -9.09 -1.48
C ASP A 53 -7.47 -8.57 -1.06
N ALA A 54 -6.43 -8.90 -1.84
CA ALA A 54 -5.06 -8.45 -1.64
C ALA A 54 -4.93 -6.91 -1.65
N ALA A 55 -5.68 -6.23 -2.52
CA ALA A 55 -5.77 -4.78 -2.57
C ALA A 55 -6.33 -4.20 -1.25
N ARG A 56 -7.39 -4.79 -0.72
CA ARG A 56 -8.00 -4.39 0.54
C ARG A 56 -7.07 -4.63 1.73
N GLU A 57 -6.45 -5.80 1.79
CA GLU A 57 -5.47 -6.12 2.83
C GLU A 57 -4.28 -5.16 2.83
N LEU A 58 -3.79 -4.77 1.66
CA LEU A 58 -2.74 -3.76 1.52
C LEU A 58 -3.19 -2.38 2.04
N ALA A 59 -4.43 -1.98 1.74
CA ALA A 59 -5.02 -0.72 2.20
C ALA A 59 -5.23 -0.70 3.74
N ASP A 60 -5.67 -1.81 4.31
CA ASP A 60 -5.79 -2.00 5.75
C ASP A 60 -4.41 -1.97 6.42
N TRP A 61 -3.44 -2.70 5.87
CA TRP A 61 -2.07 -2.73 6.40
C TRP A 61 -1.40 -1.35 6.40
N VAL A 62 -1.51 -0.60 5.31
CA VAL A 62 -0.92 0.75 5.22
C VAL A 62 -1.62 1.72 6.18
N THR A 63 -2.93 1.56 6.40
CA THR A 63 -3.70 2.35 7.37
C THR A 63 -3.30 2.02 8.81
N ALA A 64 -3.14 0.75 9.14
CA ALA A 64 -2.65 0.32 10.45
C ALA A 64 -1.23 0.84 10.71
N ARG A 65 -0.36 0.87 9.69
CA ARG A 65 1.02 1.33 9.86
C ARG A 65 1.15 2.85 10.01
N VAL A 66 0.36 3.64 9.29
CA VAL A 66 0.31 5.10 9.46
C VAL A 66 -0.15 5.49 10.86
N THR A 67 -1.08 4.73 11.44
CA THR A 67 -1.58 4.99 12.80
C THR A 67 -0.58 4.54 13.87
N ASP A 68 0.16 3.46 13.63
CA ASP A 68 1.28 3.02 14.49
C ASP A 68 2.46 4.02 14.48
N THR A 69 2.73 4.69 13.35
CA THR A 69 3.79 5.70 13.24
C THR A 69 3.39 7.10 13.69
N GLY A 70 2.12 7.49 13.56
CA GLY A 70 1.63 8.83 13.92
C GLY A 70 1.43 9.08 15.41
N PHE A 71 1.45 8.05 16.26
CA PHE A 71 1.27 8.19 17.72
C PHE A 71 2.57 7.98 18.52
N ASN A 72 3.65 7.49 17.88
CA ASN A 72 4.90 7.13 18.58
C ASN A 72 6.03 8.16 18.42
N GLU A 73 5.71 9.40 18.02
CA GLU A 73 6.70 10.49 18.00
C GLU A 73 7.06 10.99 19.42
N ASP A 74 6.29 10.63 20.46
CA ASP A 74 6.50 11.13 21.83
C ASP A 74 6.94 10.07 22.89
N GLU A 75 6.98 8.77 22.59
CA GLU A 75 7.43 7.77 23.58
C GLU A 75 8.16 6.55 22.97
N GLY A 76 9.46 6.42 23.27
CA GLY A 76 10.23 5.19 23.07
C GLY A 76 10.92 5.03 21.70
N PRO A 77 12.03 4.24 21.64
CA PRO A 77 12.91 4.18 20.48
C PRO A 77 12.10 3.74 19.27
N SER A 78 12.20 4.54 18.21
CA SER A 78 11.54 4.34 16.92
C SER A 78 11.50 2.86 16.61
N ARG A 79 10.33 2.21 16.69
CA ARG A 79 10.16 0.85 16.19
C ARG A 79 10.44 0.93 14.71
N GLN A 80 11.69 0.68 14.35
CA GLN A 80 12.16 0.47 12.99
C GLN A 80 11.55 -0.86 12.52
N GLY A 81 10.23 -0.88 12.36
CA GLY A 81 9.63 -1.84 11.47
C GLY A 81 10.17 -1.55 10.06
N PRO A 82 10.30 -2.58 9.21
CA PRO A 82 11.07 -2.54 7.97
C PRO A 82 10.64 -1.47 6.95
N ALA A 83 9.49 -0.82 7.12
CA ALA A 83 9.13 0.41 6.41
C ALA A 83 8.46 1.44 7.33
N HIS A 84 9.02 2.65 7.38
CA HIS A 84 8.29 3.83 7.81
C HIS A 84 7.24 4.16 6.73
N VAL A 85 5.97 4.05 7.10
CA VAL A 85 4.84 4.36 6.23
C VAL A 85 4.28 5.71 6.64
N SER A 86 4.32 6.66 5.71
CA SER A 86 3.84 8.02 5.90
C SER A 86 2.37 8.17 5.46
N VAL A 87 1.70 9.24 5.88
CA VAL A 87 0.34 9.57 5.37
C VAL A 87 0.35 9.73 3.84
N ALA A 88 1.43 10.29 3.28
CA ALA A 88 1.64 10.39 1.84
C ALA A 88 1.71 9.01 1.16
N ASP A 89 2.41 8.05 1.76
CA ASP A 89 2.52 6.68 1.27
C ASP A 89 1.15 5.98 1.25
N LYS A 90 0.37 6.11 2.34
CA LYS A 90 -1.02 5.62 2.36
C LYS A 90 -1.86 6.23 1.24
N THR A 91 -1.83 7.55 1.11
CA THR A 91 -2.62 8.24 0.09
C THR A 91 -2.25 7.79 -1.31
N ALA A 92 -0.95 7.61 -1.56
CA ALA A 92 -0.43 7.08 -2.81
C ALA A 92 -0.92 5.66 -3.11
N VAL A 93 -0.88 4.77 -2.12
CA VAL A 93 -1.39 3.39 -2.26
C VAL A 93 -2.89 3.38 -2.56
N HIS A 94 -3.70 4.13 -1.81
CA HIS A 94 -5.15 4.20 -2.03
C HIS A 94 -5.49 4.75 -3.43
N ARG A 95 -4.80 5.80 -3.88
CA ARG A 95 -5.00 6.36 -5.23
C ARG A 95 -4.61 5.37 -6.33
N TRP A 96 -3.50 4.67 -6.15
CA TRP A 96 -3.06 3.65 -7.10
C TRP A 96 -4.03 2.46 -7.17
N LEU A 97 -4.62 2.07 -6.04
CA LEU A 97 -5.66 1.04 -5.98
C LEU A 97 -6.96 1.51 -6.67
N ALA A 98 -7.40 2.73 -6.37
CA ALA A 98 -8.57 3.34 -7.00
C ALA A 98 -8.41 3.49 -8.53
N ALA A 99 -7.21 3.86 -8.99
CA ALA A 99 -6.89 3.96 -10.43
C ALA A 99 -7.00 2.62 -11.16
N ARG A 100 -6.92 1.50 -10.43
CA ARG A 100 -7.06 0.13 -10.95
C ARG A 100 -8.47 -0.45 -10.74
N GLY A 101 -9.40 0.35 -10.22
CA GLY A 101 -10.79 -0.03 -9.99
C GLY A 101 -11.03 -0.80 -8.69
N HIS A 102 -10.09 -0.75 -7.73
CA HIS A 102 -10.32 -1.28 -6.39
C HIS A 102 -10.96 -0.22 -5.51
N ASP A 103 -12.11 -0.54 -4.92
CA ASP A 103 -12.79 0.30 -3.93
C ASP A 103 -12.22 -0.03 -2.54
N VAL A 104 -11.40 0.88 -1.99
CA VAL A 104 -10.65 0.71 -0.72
C VAL A 104 -10.72 1.94 0.16
#